data_AF-A0A6J1EAR8-F1
#
_entry.id   AF-A0A6J1EAR8-F1
#
_cell.length_a   1.000
_cell.length_b   1.000
_cell.length_c   1.000
_cell.angle_alpha   90.00
_cell.angle_beta   90.00
_cell.angle_gamma   90.00
#
_symmetry.space_group_name_H-M   'P 1'
#
loop_
_entity.id
_entity.type
_entity.pdbx_description
1 polymer ?
#
loop_
_entity_poly.entity_id
_entity_poly.type
_entity_poly.pdbx_seq_one_letter_code
_entity_poly.pdbx_strand_id
1 'polypeptide(L)'
;MEALSMQQELLLDSDTGHDSLDEDEKEDNIVNADDGALADNSGVHAPLVSAAVKTLPGKVLVPAAVDQVQGQALAALQGLKVIEADVEPSDLCTRREYARWLVSASSALSRNTTSKVYQAMYIQNITELAFDDITPEDPDFASIQGLAEAGLISSKLSRHDISSTLDEDQGPFHFSPESPLSRQDLVSWKMALEKRLLPEADGKMLRQVSGFIDTDKIHPDACPALVADLSGGEQGIIALAFGYTRLFQPDKPVTKAQAAIALATGEASDMVSEELARIEAESMAENAVAAHSALVAQVEKDINGSFEKELSIEREKVEAVEKMAEETKQELERLRSERERDNISLMREQAAIESEMEVLSKLRYELEEQLQGLMSNKVEVSHEKERINKLRKEAEIENQEISRLQYELEVERKALSIARAWAEDEAKRAREQAKALEEARDSWERRGIKVMVDSDLREQESAGDTWLDSSEQFAVEETVGRAENLLAKLKEMAREVGGRCRDIIEKIIQKIALVVSNLRQWISNAGEQGEDLKNVAISRASRSATEVQQSIAELRLAVKVGAKRVVGDCREGVEKITQKFRT
;
A
#
# COMPACT_ATOMS: atom_id res chain seq x y z
N MET A 1 -51.21 -38.63 -10.90
CA MET A 1 -52.35 -39.57 -10.86
C MET A 1 -53.06 -39.27 -9.54
N GLU A 2 -54.22 -38.61 -9.63
CA GLU A 2 -55.30 -38.43 -8.63
C GLU A 2 -54.97 -37.83 -7.24
N ALA A 3 -55.78 -36.96 -6.62
CA ALA A 3 -57.00 -36.25 -7.04
C ALA A 3 -57.24 -35.03 -6.12
N LEU A 4 -58.00 -34.08 -6.65
CA LEU A 4 -58.49 -32.83 -6.06
C LEU A 4 -59.48 -33.05 -4.90
N SER A 5 -59.56 -32.07 -4.00
CA SER A 5 -60.82 -31.69 -3.35
C SER A 5 -60.92 -30.17 -3.25
N MET A 6 -61.99 -29.63 -3.84
CA MET A 6 -62.46 -28.25 -3.76
C MET A 6 -63.63 -28.17 -2.78
N GLN A 7 -63.75 -27.03 -2.08
CA GLN A 7 -64.99 -26.32 -1.69
C GLN A 7 -64.57 -25.00 -1.00
N GLN A 8 -64.79 -23.80 -1.56
CA GLN A 8 -65.96 -22.87 -1.40
C GLN A 8 -66.31 -22.58 0.08
N GLU A 9 -66.61 -21.38 0.60
CA GLU A 9 -67.07 -20.05 0.13
C GLU A 9 -66.79 -19.05 1.30
N LEU A 10 -66.32 -17.83 1.07
CA LEU A 10 -67.09 -16.57 0.93
C LEU A 10 -67.79 -16.09 2.22
N LEU A 11 -67.31 -14.99 2.81
CA LEU A 11 -68.14 -13.92 3.42
C LEU A 11 -67.30 -12.66 3.69
N LEU A 12 -67.87 -11.53 3.24
CA LEU A 12 -67.43 -10.14 3.33
C LEU A 12 -67.81 -9.48 4.67
N ASP A 13 -67.31 -8.26 4.81
CA ASP A 13 -67.69 -7.12 5.68
C ASP A 13 -66.81 -6.90 6.91
N SER A 14 -66.51 -5.68 7.34
CA SER A 14 -66.50 -4.30 6.81
C SER A 14 -66.06 -3.42 7.99
N ASP A 15 -65.20 -2.42 7.80
CA ASP A 15 -65.25 -1.11 8.52
C ASP A 15 -64.07 -0.22 8.08
N THR A 16 -64.33 0.82 7.28
CA THR A 16 -64.54 2.23 7.66
C THR A 16 -63.30 2.96 8.17
N GLY A 17 -62.88 3.96 7.40
CA GLY A 17 -61.90 4.97 7.77
C GLY A 17 -62.04 6.17 6.83
N HIS A 18 -63.04 6.99 7.13
CA HIS A 18 -63.32 8.29 6.52
C HIS A 18 -62.25 9.29 7.00
N ASP A 19 -61.66 10.08 6.10
CA ASP A 19 -61.27 11.44 6.45
C ASP A 19 -61.19 12.31 5.20
N SER A 20 -61.79 13.48 5.35
CA SER A 20 -62.06 14.52 4.36
C SER A 20 -61.21 15.75 4.65
N LEU A 21 -61.24 16.70 3.71
CA LEU A 21 -60.74 18.10 3.77
C LEU A 21 -59.25 18.20 3.34
N ASP A 22 -58.82 19.12 2.47
CA ASP A 22 -59.29 20.48 2.19
C ASP A 22 -59.09 20.90 0.72
N GLU A 23 -59.98 21.81 0.29
CA GLU A 23 -59.81 22.72 -0.85
C GLU A 23 -58.68 23.71 -0.55
N ASP A 24 -57.91 24.11 -1.56
CA ASP A 24 -57.20 25.39 -1.51
C ASP A 24 -57.06 25.98 -2.92
N GLU A 25 -57.74 27.10 -3.10
CA GLU A 25 -57.66 28.04 -4.20
C GLU A 25 -56.25 28.65 -4.29
N LYS A 26 -55.75 28.86 -5.51
CA LYS A 26 -54.75 29.89 -5.79
C LYS A 26 -54.98 30.51 -7.18
N GLU A 27 -55.60 31.69 -7.17
CA GLU A 27 -55.28 32.75 -8.12
C GLU A 27 -53.88 33.29 -7.82
N ASP A 28 -53.09 33.58 -8.87
CA ASP A 28 -52.41 34.86 -9.00
C ASP A 28 -51.67 35.00 -10.35
N ASN A 29 -52.18 35.96 -11.14
CA ASN A 29 -51.46 37.09 -11.73
C ASN A 29 -50.39 36.95 -12.85
N ILE A 30 -50.76 37.59 -13.97
CA ILE A 30 -50.04 38.63 -14.73
C ILE A 30 -48.73 38.26 -15.43
N VAL A 31 -48.76 38.27 -16.78
CA VAL A 31 -47.78 38.99 -17.61
C VAL A 31 -48.49 39.66 -18.78
N ASN A 32 -48.40 40.99 -18.81
CA ASN A 32 -48.78 41.85 -19.94
C ASN A 32 -47.78 41.69 -21.09
N ALA A 33 -48.28 41.67 -22.33
CA ALA A 33 -47.53 42.12 -23.49
C ALA A 33 -48.43 43.08 -24.28
N ASP A 34 -48.11 44.35 -24.12
CA ASP A 34 -48.58 45.50 -24.88
C ASP A 34 -47.85 45.52 -26.22
N ASP A 35 -48.57 45.64 -27.34
CA ASP A 35 -48.14 46.48 -28.45
C ASP A 35 -49.36 46.85 -29.32
N GLY A 36 -49.63 48.15 -29.38
CA GLY A 36 -50.67 48.73 -30.19
C GLY A 36 -50.09 49.52 -31.35
N ALA A 37 -50.73 49.46 -32.51
CA ALA A 37 -50.69 50.54 -33.51
C ALA A 37 -51.86 50.47 -34.51
N LEU A 38 -52.82 51.37 -34.29
CA LEU A 38 -53.67 52.14 -35.21
C LEU A 38 -53.39 52.02 -36.74
N ALA A 39 -54.45 51.83 -37.53
CA ALA A 39 -55.14 52.92 -38.27
C ALA A 39 -55.97 52.43 -39.49
N ASP A 40 -57.20 52.97 -39.54
CA ASP A 40 -57.95 53.52 -40.68
C ASP A 40 -58.54 52.67 -41.83
N ASN A 41 -59.85 52.89 -41.97
CA ASN A 41 -60.75 52.63 -43.08
C ASN A 41 -60.37 53.42 -44.35
N SER A 42 -60.54 52.79 -45.52
CA SER A 42 -61.41 53.29 -46.63
C SER A 42 -61.11 52.56 -47.95
N GLY A 43 -62.19 52.18 -48.67
CA GLY A 43 -62.22 52.35 -50.13
C GLY A 43 -62.05 51.11 -51.03
N VAL A 44 -63.19 50.48 -51.34
CA VAL A 44 -63.60 49.87 -52.63
C VAL A 44 -62.55 49.72 -53.74
N HIS A 45 -62.32 48.49 -54.21
CA HIS A 45 -62.31 48.12 -55.64
C HIS A 45 -62.24 46.59 -55.81
N ALA A 46 -63.25 46.01 -56.48
CA ALA A 46 -63.19 44.64 -56.99
C ALA A 46 -62.40 44.59 -58.31
N PRO A 47 -61.67 43.50 -58.55
CA PRO A 47 -61.74 42.84 -59.85
C PRO A 47 -62.05 41.34 -59.70
N LEU A 48 -62.99 40.93 -60.52
CA LEU A 48 -63.44 39.58 -60.84
C LEU A 48 -62.26 38.69 -61.29
N VAL A 49 -61.90 37.66 -60.52
CA VAL A 49 -61.27 36.43 -61.02
C VAL A 49 -61.86 35.24 -60.25
N SER A 50 -62.47 34.34 -61.00
CA SER A 50 -63.08 33.10 -60.53
C SER A 50 -62.02 32.17 -59.93
N ALA A 51 -61.94 32.13 -58.61
CA ALA A 51 -61.31 31.05 -57.87
C ALA A 51 -62.42 30.35 -57.09
N ALA A 52 -62.56 29.04 -57.27
CA ALA A 52 -63.49 28.21 -56.50
C ALA A 52 -63.21 28.42 -55.00
N VAL A 53 -64.03 29.26 -54.37
CA VAL A 53 -64.02 29.46 -52.94
C VAL A 53 -64.45 28.12 -52.35
N LYS A 54 -63.48 27.40 -51.76
CA LYS A 54 -63.76 26.38 -50.75
C LYS A 54 -64.55 27.09 -49.65
N THR A 55 -65.87 27.02 -49.74
CA THR A 55 -66.76 27.58 -48.74
C THR A 55 -66.61 26.66 -47.53
N LEU A 56 -65.76 27.09 -46.60
CA LEU A 56 -65.55 26.40 -45.34
C LEU A 56 -66.93 26.20 -44.67
N PRO A 57 -67.24 25.00 -44.15
CA PRO A 57 -68.44 24.80 -43.36
C PRO A 57 -68.46 25.82 -42.23
N GLY A 58 -69.64 26.38 -41.93
CA GLY A 58 -69.80 27.53 -41.03
C GLY A 58 -68.95 27.38 -39.76
N LYS A 59 -68.15 28.42 -39.44
CA LYS A 59 -67.19 28.37 -38.34
C LYS A 59 -67.92 28.08 -37.03
N VAL A 60 -67.53 26.99 -36.35
CA VAL A 60 -68.04 26.64 -35.02
C VAL A 60 -67.58 27.73 -34.05
N LEU A 61 -68.51 28.57 -33.60
CA LEU A 61 -68.22 29.69 -32.68
C LEU A 61 -68.14 29.23 -31.21
N VAL A 62 -68.80 28.13 -30.90
CA VAL A 62 -68.80 27.48 -29.58
C VAL A 62 -68.58 25.98 -29.83
N PRO A 63 -67.40 25.43 -29.49
CA PRO A 63 -67.13 24.00 -29.63
C PRO A 63 -68.13 23.18 -28.84
N ALA A 64 -68.67 22.12 -29.44
CA ALA A 64 -69.46 21.15 -28.70
C ALA A 64 -68.55 20.42 -27.72
N ALA A 65 -68.99 20.22 -26.48
CA ALA A 65 -68.29 19.32 -25.56
C ALA A 65 -68.37 17.90 -26.16
N VAL A 66 -67.21 17.31 -26.43
CA VAL A 66 -67.12 15.93 -26.92
C VAL A 66 -67.24 15.01 -25.72
N ASP A 67 -68.27 14.18 -25.71
CA ASP A 67 -68.45 13.20 -24.65
C ASP A 67 -67.37 12.10 -24.71
N GLN A 68 -67.04 11.49 -23.58
CA GLN A 68 -66.01 10.46 -23.48
C GLN A 68 -66.27 9.30 -24.45
N VAL A 69 -67.54 8.87 -24.58
CA VAL A 69 -67.94 7.79 -25.47
C VAL A 69 -67.73 8.18 -26.94
N GLN A 70 -67.97 9.45 -27.30
CA GLN A 70 -67.75 9.97 -28.65
C GLN A 70 -66.26 10.02 -29.00
N GLY A 71 -65.42 10.45 -28.06
CA GLY A 71 -63.96 10.46 -28.23
C GLY A 71 -63.39 9.04 -28.37
N GLN A 72 -63.87 8.10 -27.55
CA GLN A 72 -63.48 6.69 -27.61
C GLN A 72 -63.88 6.05 -28.96
N ALA A 73 -65.12 6.25 -29.41
CA ALA A 73 -65.58 5.72 -30.68
C ALA A 73 -64.75 6.26 -31.87
N LEU A 74 -64.41 7.55 -31.87
CA LEU A 74 -63.54 8.14 -32.88
C LEU A 74 -62.14 7.51 -32.85
N ALA A 75 -61.52 7.40 -31.67
CA ALA A 75 -60.18 6.83 -31.51
C ALA A 75 -60.12 5.36 -31.98
N ALA A 76 -61.16 4.56 -31.66
CA ALA A 76 -61.25 3.18 -32.12
C ALA A 76 -61.38 3.10 -33.65
N LEU A 77 -62.21 3.95 -34.26
CA LEU A 77 -62.35 4.01 -35.73
C LEU A 77 -61.08 4.50 -36.42
N GLN A 78 -60.28 5.34 -35.78
CA GLN A 78 -58.94 5.72 -36.25
C GLN A 78 -57.95 4.56 -36.18
N GLY A 79 -57.97 3.79 -35.07
CA GLY A 79 -57.19 2.55 -34.93
C GLY A 79 -57.55 1.51 -36.01
N LEU A 80 -58.83 1.42 -36.34
CA LEU A 80 -59.38 0.57 -37.42
C LEU A 80 -59.16 1.12 -38.83
N LYS A 81 -58.57 2.33 -38.96
CA LYS A 81 -58.32 3.02 -40.24
C LYS A 81 -59.58 3.28 -41.07
N VAL A 82 -60.73 3.41 -40.40
CA VAL A 82 -61.99 3.84 -41.02
C VAL A 82 -62.01 5.37 -41.16
N ILE A 83 -61.50 6.06 -40.13
CA ILE A 83 -61.35 7.51 -40.06
C ILE A 83 -59.86 7.85 -40.03
N GLU A 84 -59.50 8.98 -40.64
CA GLU A 84 -58.13 9.47 -40.68
C GLU A 84 -57.64 9.91 -39.27
N ALA A 85 -56.35 9.70 -38.98
CA ALA A 85 -55.79 9.88 -37.63
C ALA A 85 -55.69 11.36 -37.19
N ASP A 86 -55.71 12.30 -38.13
CA ASP A 86 -55.63 13.75 -37.92
C ASP A 86 -57.01 14.43 -37.78
N VAL A 87 -58.08 13.63 -37.72
CA VAL A 87 -59.44 14.15 -37.60
C VAL A 87 -59.73 14.63 -36.17
N GLU A 88 -60.08 15.91 -36.06
CA GLU A 88 -60.54 16.51 -34.81
C GLU A 88 -62.01 16.19 -34.51
N PRO A 89 -62.36 15.78 -33.28
CA PRO A 89 -63.72 15.35 -32.93
C PRO A 89 -64.77 16.46 -32.98
N SER A 90 -64.37 17.70 -32.68
CA SER A 90 -65.27 18.86 -32.55
C SER A 90 -65.66 19.48 -33.89
N ASP A 91 -64.95 19.13 -34.97
CA ASP A 91 -65.19 19.68 -36.30
C ASP A 91 -66.53 19.20 -36.88
N LEU A 92 -67.09 19.97 -37.80
CA LEU A 92 -68.27 19.56 -38.54
C LEU A 92 -67.89 18.48 -39.57
N CYS A 93 -68.69 17.42 -39.62
CA CYS A 93 -68.56 16.38 -40.62
C CYS A 93 -69.23 16.85 -41.92
N THR A 94 -68.50 16.80 -43.03
CA THR A 94 -69.04 17.08 -44.37
C THR A 94 -69.72 15.84 -44.96
N ARG A 95 -70.61 16.06 -45.92
CA ARG A 95 -71.27 14.94 -46.63
C ARG A 95 -70.26 14.02 -47.32
N ARG A 96 -69.18 14.57 -47.91
CA ARG A 96 -68.13 13.74 -48.54
C ARG A 96 -67.37 12.88 -47.54
N GLU A 97 -67.01 13.43 -46.38
CA GLU A 97 -66.28 12.70 -45.33
C GLU A 97 -67.14 11.55 -44.85
N TYR A 98 -68.41 11.81 -44.58
CA TYR A 98 -69.31 10.75 -44.13
C TYR A 98 -69.55 9.67 -45.18
N ALA A 99 -69.68 10.05 -46.46
CA ALA A 99 -69.79 9.08 -47.55
C ALA A 99 -68.56 8.17 -47.64
N ARG A 100 -67.35 8.75 -47.55
CA ARG A 100 -66.08 8.00 -47.53
C ARG A 100 -66.03 7.06 -46.34
N TRP A 101 -66.31 7.56 -45.14
CA TRP A 101 -66.27 6.77 -43.91
C TRP A 101 -67.32 5.66 -43.88
N LEU A 102 -68.52 5.87 -44.43
CA LEU A 102 -69.55 4.82 -44.56
C LEU A 102 -69.07 3.66 -45.44
N VAL A 103 -68.48 3.97 -46.61
CA VAL A 103 -67.93 2.94 -47.50
C VAL A 103 -66.77 2.21 -46.84
N SER A 104 -65.81 2.95 -46.27
CA SER A 104 -64.69 2.37 -45.51
C SER A 104 -65.17 1.49 -44.36
N ALA A 105 -66.11 1.98 -43.54
CA ALA A 105 -66.70 1.24 -42.43
C ALA A 105 -67.43 -0.01 -42.91
N SER A 106 -68.22 0.06 -43.99
CA SER A 106 -68.91 -1.12 -44.52
C SER A 106 -67.93 -2.23 -44.92
N SER A 107 -66.79 -1.86 -45.49
CA SER A 107 -65.78 -2.80 -45.97
C SER A 107 -64.92 -3.39 -44.84
N ALA A 108 -64.54 -2.55 -43.88
CA ALA A 108 -63.62 -2.88 -42.79
C ALA A 108 -64.36 -3.47 -41.58
N LEU A 109 -65.57 -2.98 -41.28
CA LEU A 109 -66.30 -3.29 -40.06
C LEU A 109 -67.36 -4.38 -40.21
N SER A 110 -67.98 -4.51 -41.39
CA SER A 110 -69.05 -5.50 -41.55
C SER A 110 -68.51 -6.90 -41.82
N ARG A 111 -68.91 -7.85 -40.96
CA ARG A 111 -68.74 -9.30 -41.17
C ARG A 111 -69.75 -9.85 -42.17
N ASN A 112 -70.84 -9.12 -42.43
CA ASN A 112 -71.90 -9.51 -43.33
C ASN A 112 -71.58 -9.04 -44.75
N THR A 113 -71.42 -9.97 -45.68
CA THR A 113 -71.15 -9.63 -47.10
C THR A 113 -72.30 -8.89 -47.77
N THR A 114 -73.51 -8.95 -47.22
CA THR A 114 -74.68 -8.26 -47.76
C THR A 114 -74.75 -6.77 -47.37
N SER A 115 -74.00 -6.35 -46.35
CA SER A 115 -73.93 -4.95 -45.89
C SER A 115 -72.69 -4.21 -46.43
N LYS A 116 -71.90 -4.85 -47.31
CA LYS A 116 -70.68 -4.27 -47.91
C LYS A 116 -71.02 -3.41 -49.10
N VAL A 117 -70.63 -2.14 -49.05
CA VAL A 117 -70.69 -1.24 -50.21
C VAL A 117 -69.33 -1.24 -50.88
N TYR A 118 -69.35 -1.45 -52.18
CA TYR A 118 -68.15 -1.35 -53.00
C TYR A 118 -68.01 0.07 -53.54
N GLN A 119 -66.76 0.52 -53.65
CA GLN A 119 -66.44 1.75 -54.37
C GLN A 119 -66.86 1.61 -55.83
N ALA A 120 -67.50 2.64 -56.38
CA ALA A 120 -67.95 2.67 -57.75
C ALA A 120 -66.78 2.69 -58.73
N MET A 121 -66.96 2.02 -59.86
CA MET A 121 -66.05 2.10 -61.01
C MET A 121 -66.61 3.10 -62.02
N TYR A 122 -65.79 4.07 -62.43
CA TYR A 122 -66.13 4.92 -63.56
C TYR A 122 -65.73 4.26 -64.88
N ILE A 123 -66.72 4.02 -65.74
CA ILE A 123 -66.52 3.54 -67.10
C ILE A 123 -67.02 4.62 -68.05
N GLN A 124 -66.09 5.22 -68.79
CA GLN A 124 -66.39 6.32 -69.70
C GLN A 124 -67.50 5.94 -70.69
N ASN A 125 -68.52 6.80 -70.78
CA ASN A 125 -69.73 6.62 -71.61
C ASN A 125 -70.67 5.46 -71.24
N ILE A 126 -70.43 4.77 -70.12
CA ILE A 126 -71.30 3.69 -69.61
C ILE A 126 -71.86 4.05 -68.23
N THR A 127 -71.01 4.55 -67.33
CA THR A 127 -71.44 4.94 -65.99
C THR A 127 -72.24 6.25 -66.05
N GLU A 128 -73.49 6.18 -65.59
CA GLU A 128 -74.34 7.37 -65.39
C GLU A 128 -73.97 8.05 -64.07
N LEU A 129 -73.70 9.36 -64.11
CA LEU A 129 -73.35 10.13 -62.91
C LEU A 129 -74.58 10.32 -62.01
N ALA A 130 -74.45 9.97 -60.74
CA ALA A 130 -75.54 10.05 -59.77
C ALA A 130 -75.94 11.51 -59.42
N PHE A 131 -75.01 12.46 -59.58
CA PHE A 131 -75.14 13.87 -59.20
C PHE A 131 -74.48 14.79 -60.24
N ASP A 132 -75.00 16.02 -60.39
CA ASP A 132 -74.51 17.01 -61.36
C ASP A 132 -73.23 17.74 -60.94
N ASP A 133 -72.96 17.80 -59.63
CA ASP A 133 -71.81 18.50 -59.04
C ASP A 133 -70.65 17.58 -58.67
N ILE A 134 -70.73 16.29 -59.02
CA ILE A 134 -69.70 15.28 -58.75
C ILE A 134 -69.16 14.76 -60.08
N THR A 135 -67.87 14.97 -60.34
CA THR A 135 -67.19 14.49 -61.56
C THR A 135 -66.29 13.29 -61.24
N PRO A 136 -65.90 12.49 -62.25
CA PRO A 136 -64.97 11.36 -62.06
C PRO A 136 -63.60 11.73 -61.46
N GLU A 137 -63.22 13.01 -61.54
CA GLU A 137 -61.99 13.55 -60.97
C GLU A 137 -62.11 13.92 -59.48
N ASP A 138 -63.30 13.88 -58.90
CA ASP A 138 -63.49 14.11 -57.46
C ASP A 138 -62.74 13.04 -56.64
N PRO A 139 -61.96 13.41 -55.61
CA PRO A 139 -61.21 12.43 -54.82
C PRO A 139 -62.09 11.41 -54.11
N ASP A 140 -63.34 11.76 -53.78
CA ASP A 140 -64.31 10.87 -53.15
C ASP A 140 -65.37 10.35 -54.13
N PHE A 141 -65.16 10.54 -55.45
CA PHE A 141 -66.08 10.08 -56.50
C PHE A 141 -66.54 8.64 -56.26
N ALA A 142 -65.58 7.73 -56.09
CA ALA A 142 -65.87 6.31 -55.99
C ALA A 142 -66.74 5.95 -54.77
N SER A 143 -66.58 6.69 -53.66
CA SER A 143 -67.39 6.47 -52.45
C SER A 143 -68.79 7.06 -52.60
N ILE A 144 -68.89 8.29 -53.11
CA ILE A 144 -70.17 9.00 -53.28
C ILE A 144 -71.03 8.30 -54.34
N GLN A 145 -70.45 8.03 -55.51
CA GLN A 145 -71.12 7.31 -56.58
C GLN A 145 -71.48 5.88 -56.15
N GLY A 146 -70.61 5.19 -55.41
CA GLY A 146 -70.87 3.82 -54.92
C GLY A 146 -72.07 3.74 -53.98
N LEU A 147 -72.23 4.71 -53.07
CA LEU A 147 -73.41 4.78 -52.21
C LEU A 147 -74.70 5.05 -53.00
N ALA A 148 -74.63 5.89 -54.04
CA ALA A 148 -75.77 6.20 -54.87
C ALA A 148 -76.19 5.03 -55.77
N GLU A 149 -75.23 4.32 -56.37
CA GLU A 149 -75.45 3.10 -57.15
C GLU A 149 -76.01 1.95 -56.30
N ALA A 150 -75.61 1.89 -55.02
CA ALA A 150 -76.18 0.97 -54.04
C ALA A 150 -77.62 1.37 -53.58
N GLY A 151 -78.12 2.53 -54.00
CA GLY A 151 -79.44 3.04 -53.62
C GLY A 151 -79.55 3.50 -52.17
N LEU A 152 -78.42 3.74 -51.49
CA LEU A 152 -78.38 4.13 -50.07
C LEU A 152 -78.59 5.63 -49.86
N ILE A 153 -78.25 6.42 -50.88
CA ILE A 153 -78.47 7.87 -50.90
C ILE A 153 -79.30 8.25 -52.12
N SER A 154 -80.23 9.18 -51.94
CA SER A 154 -81.09 9.67 -53.02
C SER A 154 -80.24 10.28 -54.13
N SER A 155 -80.49 9.85 -55.37
CA SER A 155 -79.77 10.25 -56.57
C SER A 155 -80.67 10.21 -57.81
N LYS A 156 -80.15 10.70 -58.94
CA LYS A 156 -80.82 10.56 -60.26
C LYS A 156 -81.14 9.09 -60.58
N LEU A 157 -80.22 8.19 -60.23
CA LEU A 157 -80.35 6.76 -60.46
C LEU A 157 -81.56 6.15 -59.75
N SER A 158 -81.88 6.64 -58.54
CA SER A 158 -83.00 6.14 -57.73
C SER A 158 -84.37 6.76 -58.07
N ARG A 159 -84.39 7.94 -58.71
CA ARG A 159 -85.63 8.70 -58.97
C ARG A 159 -86.34 8.31 -60.26
N HIS A 160 -85.66 7.63 -61.18
CA HIS A 160 -86.24 7.27 -62.48
C HIS A 160 -87.44 6.32 -62.40
N ASP A 161 -87.61 5.57 -61.31
CA ASP A 161 -88.69 4.58 -61.19
C ASP A 161 -90.03 5.15 -60.64
N ILE A 162 -90.03 6.32 -59.97
CA ILE A 162 -91.22 6.78 -59.21
C ILE A 162 -91.98 7.92 -59.93
N SER A 163 -91.37 8.60 -60.89
CA SER A 163 -91.99 9.75 -61.59
C SER A 163 -92.04 9.55 -63.11
N SER A 164 -92.83 8.58 -63.56
CA SER A 164 -93.24 8.42 -64.96
C SER A 164 -94.62 8.99 -65.25
N THR A 165 -94.99 10.09 -64.59
CA THR A 165 -96.08 10.96 -65.05
C THR A 165 -95.77 12.42 -64.75
N LEU A 166 -95.54 13.17 -65.82
CA LEU A 166 -95.43 14.63 -65.94
C LEU A 166 -94.01 15.19 -65.96
N ASP A 167 -93.62 15.57 -67.17
CA ASP A 167 -92.50 16.44 -67.55
C ASP A 167 -92.57 17.79 -66.81
N GLU A 168 -92.06 17.85 -65.59
CA GLU A 168 -91.59 19.12 -65.02
C GLU A 168 -90.06 19.07 -64.98
N ASP A 169 -89.43 20.08 -65.57
CA ASP A 169 -87.99 20.30 -65.66
C ASP A 169 -87.29 19.85 -64.37
N GLN A 170 -86.69 18.66 -64.39
CA GLN A 170 -85.94 18.13 -63.25
C GLN A 170 -84.70 19.02 -63.10
N GLY A 171 -84.79 19.95 -62.15
CA GLY A 171 -83.66 20.80 -61.76
C GLY A 171 -82.41 19.96 -61.45
N PRO A 172 -81.22 20.57 -61.53
CA PRO A 172 -79.98 19.85 -61.31
C PRO A 172 -79.95 19.21 -59.92
N PHE A 173 -79.52 17.96 -59.87
CA PHE A 173 -79.52 17.14 -58.66
C PHE A 173 -78.10 17.12 -58.08
N HIS A 174 -77.91 17.81 -56.96
CA HIS A 174 -76.61 18.07 -56.36
C HIS A 174 -76.39 17.23 -55.09
N PHE A 175 -75.17 16.70 -54.92
CA PHE A 175 -74.72 16.06 -53.70
C PHE A 175 -74.29 17.08 -52.63
N SER A 176 -73.73 18.21 -53.05
CA SER A 176 -73.13 19.26 -52.21
C SER A 176 -72.04 18.72 -51.28
N PRO A 177 -70.89 18.23 -51.82
CA PRO A 177 -69.89 17.49 -51.05
C PRO A 177 -69.32 18.25 -49.85
N GLU A 178 -69.11 19.56 -49.99
CA GLU A 178 -68.53 20.42 -48.94
C GLU A 178 -69.57 20.90 -47.91
N SER A 179 -70.86 20.63 -48.12
CA SER A 179 -71.89 21.02 -47.16
C SER A 179 -71.83 20.12 -45.91
N PRO A 180 -72.16 20.67 -44.73
CA PRO A 180 -72.14 19.87 -43.51
C PRO A 180 -73.24 18.80 -43.55
N LEU A 181 -72.93 17.62 -43.02
CA LEU A 181 -73.85 16.51 -42.91
C LEU A 181 -74.97 16.85 -41.93
N SER A 182 -76.22 16.64 -42.36
CA SER A 182 -77.41 16.86 -41.53
C SER A 182 -77.67 15.66 -40.60
N ARG A 183 -78.39 15.89 -39.50
CA ARG A 183 -78.79 14.82 -38.57
C ARG A 183 -79.66 13.76 -39.24
N GLN A 184 -80.58 14.19 -40.12
CA GLN A 184 -81.43 13.23 -40.85
C GLN A 184 -80.61 12.40 -41.83
N ASP A 185 -79.67 13.00 -42.57
CA ASP A 185 -78.83 12.25 -43.53
C ASP A 185 -77.91 11.26 -42.81
N LEU A 186 -77.33 11.65 -41.66
CA LEU A 186 -76.52 10.75 -40.83
C LEU A 186 -77.27 9.46 -40.51
N VAL A 187 -78.47 9.59 -39.94
CA VAL A 187 -79.27 8.43 -39.54
C VAL A 187 -79.80 7.69 -40.77
N SER A 188 -80.32 8.41 -41.77
CA SER A 188 -80.88 7.80 -42.97
C SER A 188 -79.88 6.94 -43.74
N TRP A 189 -78.67 7.44 -44.00
CA TRP A 189 -77.69 6.72 -44.78
C TRP A 189 -77.15 5.50 -44.04
N LYS A 190 -76.90 5.65 -42.73
CA LYS A 190 -76.45 4.53 -41.89
C LYS A 190 -77.51 3.44 -41.75
N MET A 191 -78.77 3.82 -41.52
CA MET A 191 -79.84 2.85 -41.37
C MET A 191 -80.16 2.14 -42.69
N ALA A 192 -80.08 2.83 -43.82
CA ALA A 192 -80.23 2.21 -45.14
C ALA A 192 -79.11 1.20 -45.41
N LEU A 193 -77.88 1.48 -44.96
CA LEU A 193 -76.74 0.58 -45.10
C LEU A 193 -76.90 -0.71 -44.29
N GLU A 194 -77.37 -0.61 -43.04
CA GLU A 194 -77.49 -1.79 -42.16
C GLU A 194 -78.78 -2.57 -42.33
N LYS A 195 -79.88 -1.88 -42.68
CA LYS A 195 -81.21 -2.49 -42.80
C LYS A 195 -81.67 -2.43 -44.25
N ARG A 196 -81.46 -3.54 -44.96
CA ARG A 196 -81.94 -3.73 -46.35
C ARG A 196 -83.45 -3.48 -46.53
N LEU A 197 -84.24 -3.72 -45.49
CA LEU A 197 -85.68 -3.42 -45.46
C LEU A 197 -85.96 -2.46 -44.29
N LEU A 198 -86.30 -1.22 -44.62
CA LEU A 198 -86.78 -0.24 -43.66
C LEU A 198 -88.30 -0.39 -43.45
N PRO A 199 -88.83 -0.06 -42.26
CA PRO A 199 -90.26 -0.12 -42.00
C PRO A 199 -91.00 0.91 -42.87
N GLU A 200 -92.18 0.56 -43.36
CA GLU A 200 -93.09 1.53 -43.98
C GLU A 200 -93.56 2.52 -42.91
N ALA A 201 -92.99 3.72 -42.91
CA ALA A 201 -93.31 4.76 -41.94
C ALA A 201 -93.50 6.11 -42.61
N ASP A 202 -94.58 6.79 -42.24
CA ASP A 202 -94.84 8.17 -42.62
C ASP A 202 -94.54 9.13 -41.45
N GLY A 203 -94.66 10.44 -41.70
CA GLY A 203 -94.45 11.44 -40.65
C GLY A 203 -95.42 11.33 -39.47
N LYS A 204 -96.58 10.66 -39.60
CA LYS A 204 -97.51 10.42 -38.49
C LYS A 204 -97.00 9.32 -37.57
N MET A 205 -96.52 8.22 -38.13
CA MET A 205 -95.89 7.14 -37.37
C MET A 205 -94.64 7.65 -36.64
N LEU A 206 -93.81 8.44 -37.32
CA LEU A 206 -92.64 9.05 -36.69
C LEU A 206 -93.01 9.94 -35.50
N ARG A 207 -94.07 10.77 -35.59
CA ARG A 207 -94.58 11.56 -34.45
C ARG A 207 -94.96 10.70 -33.25
N GLN A 208 -95.60 9.56 -33.49
CA GLN A 208 -96.10 8.70 -32.44
C GLN A 208 -94.96 8.00 -31.67
N VAL A 209 -93.89 7.64 -32.37
CA VAL A 209 -92.77 6.86 -31.79
C VAL A 209 -91.63 7.76 -31.29
N SER A 210 -91.37 8.89 -31.94
CA SER A 210 -90.22 9.76 -31.59
C SER A 210 -90.47 10.74 -30.45
N GLY A 211 -91.71 11.23 -30.29
CA GLY A 211 -92.00 12.35 -29.40
C GLY A 211 -91.36 13.69 -29.83
N PHE A 212 -90.83 13.78 -31.05
CA PHE A 212 -90.25 15.00 -31.60
C PHE A 212 -91.32 16.06 -31.91
N ILE A 213 -90.99 17.32 -31.63
CA ILE A 213 -91.87 18.46 -31.86
C ILE A 213 -91.86 18.88 -33.33
N ASP A 214 -90.72 18.77 -34.01
CA ASP A 214 -90.44 19.29 -35.36
C ASP A 214 -90.48 18.23 -36.47
N THR A 215 -91.27 17.18 -36.28
CA THR A 215 -91.48 16.11 -37.28
C THR A 215 -92.02 16.59 -38.64
N ASP A 216 -92.65 17.76 -38.69
CA ASP A 216 -93.13 18.41 -39.91
C ASP A 216 -91.99 18.93 -40.78
N LYS A 217 -90.80 19.13 -40.21
CA LYS A 217 -89.59 19.58 -40.93
C LYS A 217 -88.74 18.42 -41.46
N ILE A 218 -89.06 17.18 -41.07
CA ILE A 218 -88.31 16.00 -41.47
C ILE A 218 -88.74 15.58 -42.87
N HIS A 219 -87.77 15.27 -43.72
CA HIS A 219 -88.07 14.79 -45.07
C HIS A 219 -88.85 13.46 -45.03
N PRO A 220 -89.92 13.27 -45.83
CA PRO A 220 -90.70 12.03 -45.84
C PRO A 220 -89.84 10.77 -46.01
N ASP A 221 -88.86 10.80 -46.91
CA ASP A 221 -87.96 9.68 -47.19
C ASP A 221 -87.05 9.31 -46.00
N ALA A 222 -86.86 10.22 -45.04
CA ALA A 222 -86.08 9.94 -43.82
C ALA A 222 -86.90 9.23 -42.74
N CYS A 223 -88.24 9.28 -42.80
CA CYS A 223 -89.12 8.73 -41.76
C CYS A 223 -88.91 7.22 -41.50
N PRO A 224 -88.81 6.35 -42.54
CA PRO A 224 -88.50 4.93 -42.36
C PRO A 224 -87.22 4.67 -41.56
N ALA A 225 -86.15 5.38 -41.89
CA ALA A 225 -84.85 5.22 -41.23
C ALA A 225 -84.88 5.69 -39.78
N LEU A 226 -85.50 6.84 -39.51
CA LEU A 226 -85.60 7.38 -38.15
C LEU A 226 -86.46 6.48 -37.24
N VAL A 227 -87.58 5.94 -37.75
CA VAL A 227 -88.38 4.97 -37.01
C VAL A 227 -87.60 3.68 -36.75
N ALA A 228 -86.80 3.23 -37.72
CA ALA A 228 -85.97 2.05 -37.56
C ALA A 228 -84.84 2.25 -36.52
N ASP A 229 -84.29 3.45 -36.41
CA ASP A 229 -83.29 3.82 -35.41
C ASP A 229 -83.90 3.89 -34.00
N LEU A 230 -85.04 4.59 -33.86
CA LEU A 230 -85.78 4.71 -32.61
C LEU A 230 -86.28 3.36 -32.07
N SER A 231 -86.52 2.40 -32.95
CA SER A 231 -86.85 1.02 -32.55
C SER A 231 -85.70 0.32 -31.81
N GLY A 232 -84.46 0.81 -31.96
CA GLY A 232 -83.28 0.34 -31.23
C GLY A 232 -83.13 0.92 -29.82
N GLY A 233 -84.00 1.84 -29.40
CA GLY A 233 -83.99 2.41 -28.04
C GLY A 233 -82.70 3.17 -27.73
N GLU A 234 -82.05 2.82 -26.61
CA GLU A 234 -80.83 3.49 -26.13
C GLU A 234 -79.60 3.17 -26.99
N GLN A 235 -79.66 2.11 -27.80
CA GLN A 235 -78.59 1.69 -28.70
C GLN A 235 -78.70 2.33 -30.09
N GLY A 236 -79.74 3.14 -30.33
CA GLY A 236 -79.91 3.89 -31.56
C GLY A 236 -78.92 5.05 -31.69
N ILE A 237 -78.64 5.44 -32.93
CA ILE A 237 -77.75 6.55 -33.28
C ILE A 237 -78.27 7.84 -32.66
N ILE A 238 -79.58 8.09 -32.70
CA ILE A 238 -80.16 9.32 -32.15
C ILE A 238 -79.86 9.43 -30.65
N ALA A 239 -80.04 8.36 -29.90
CA ALA A 239 -79.81 8.34 -28.45
C ALA A 239 -78.32 8.52 -28.12
N LEU A 240 -77.43 7.82 -28.82
CA LEU A 240 -75.99 7.82 -28.52
C LEU A 240 -75.25 9.05 -29.05
N ALA A 241 -75.60 9.53 -30.26
CA ALA A 241 -74.91 10.67 -30.87
C ALA A 241 -75.49 12.02 -30.42
N PHE A 242 -76.81 12.11 -30.23
CA PHE A 242 -77.48 13.38 -29.92
C PHE A 242 -77.98 13.49 -28.49
N GLY A 243 -77.99 12.39 -27.74
CA GLY A 243 -78.53 12.36 -26.38
C GLY A 243 -80.04 12.58 -26.35
N TYR A 244 -80.53 13.01 -25.18
CA TYR A 244 -81.94 13.33 -25.01
C TYR A 244 -82.35 14.54 -25.86
N THR A 245 -83.20 14.30 -26.86
CA THR A 245 -83.77 15.38 -27.68
C THR A 245 -85.27 15.21 -27.92
N ARG A 246 -86.01 16.30 -27.75
CA ARG A 246 -87.42 16.43 -28.19
C ARG A 246 -87.56 17.31 -29.43
N LEU A 247 -86.46 17.89 -29.89
CA LEU A 247 -86.37 18.71 -31.10
C LEU A 247 -85.24 18.16 -31.96
N PHE A 248 -85.59 17.37 -32.97
CA PHE A 248 -84.61 16.63 -33.73
C PHE A 248 -83.68 17.56 -34.50
N GLN A 249 -84.21 18.66 -35.03
CA GLN A 249 -83.52 19.62 -35.89
C GLN A 249 -82.89 18.89 -37.10
N PRO A 250 -83.70 18.41 -38.06
CA PRO A 250 -83.23 17.51 -39.13
C PRO A 250 -82.03 18.05 -39.90
N ASP A 251 -82.00 19.36 -40.19
CA ASP A 251 -80.95 20.02 -40.96
C ASP A 251 -79.75 20.48 -40.12
N LYS A 252 -79.74 20.21 -38.80
CA LYS A 252 -78.63 20.63 -37.94
C LYS A 252 -77.36 19.88 -38.34
N PRO A 253 -76.21 20.58 -38.48
CA PRO A 253 -74.96 19.94 -38.82
C PRO A 253 -74.47 19.02 -37.70
N VAL A 254 -73.80 17.94 -38.09
CA VAL A 254 -73.27 16.90 -37.19
C VAL A 254 -71.76 17.06 -37.03
N THR A 255 -71.24 16.81 -35.82
CA THR A 255 -69.80 16.80 -35.55
C THR A 255 -69.15 15.47 -35.96
N LYS A 256 -67.84 15.46 -36.23
CA LYS A 256 -67.10 14.24 -36.59
C LYS A 256 -67.18 13.19 -35.49
N ALA A 257 -67.19 13.58 -34.22
CA ALA A 257 -67.38 12.65 -33.10
C ALA A 257 -68.78 12.01 -33.07
N GLN A 258 -69.83 12.77 -33.41
CA GLN A 258 -71.19 12.22 -33.55
C GLN A 258 -71.34 11.30 -34.76
N ALA A 259 -70.67 11.62 -35.87
CA ALA A 259 -70.61 10.74 -37.02
C ALA A 259 -69.85 9.44 -36.71
N ALA A 260 -68.79 9.50 -35.91
CA ALA A 260 -68.06 8.34 -35.41
C ALA A 260 -68.96 7.43 -34.56
N ILE A 261 -69.80 7.98 -33.66
CA ILE A 261 -70.81 7.18 -32.94
C ILE A 261 -71.73 6.45 -33.92
N ALA A 262 -72.29 7.16 -34.91
CA ALA A 262 -73.19 6.54 -35.86
C ALA A 262 -72.52 5.36 -36.61
N LEU A 263 -71.24 5.48 -36.94
CA LEU A 263 -70.48 4.40 -37.59
C LEU A 263 -70.15 3.26 -36.64
N ALA A 264 -69.90 3.55 -35.37
CA ALA A 264 -69.57 2.58 -34.33
C ALA A 264 -70.78 1.79 -33.82
N THR A 265 -72.00 2.30 -34.00
CA THR A 265 -73.24 1.60 -33.62
C THR A 265 -73.66 0.54 -34.64
N GLY A 266 -74.56 -0.35 -34.21
CA GLY A 266 -75.17 -1.37 -35.07
C GLY A 266 -74.24 -2.57 -35.31
N GLU A 267 -74.10 -3.01 -36.56
CA GLU A 267 -73.29 -4.19 -36.91
C GLU A 267 -71.79 -4.01 -36.57
N ALA A 268 -71.32 -2.77 -36.52
CA ALA A 268 -69.93 -2.44 -36.23
C ALA A 268 -69.59 -2.44 -34.72
N SER A 269 -70.60 -2.49 -33.84
CA SER A 269 -70.43 -2.32 -32.40
C SER A 269 -69.46 -3.32 -31.78
N ASP A 270 -69.56 -4.60 -32.18
CA ASP A 270 -68.70 -5.66 -31.63
C ASP A 270 -67.22 -5.39 -31.96
N MET A 271 -66.91 -5.04 -33.21
CA MET A 271 -65.53 -4.80 -33.64
C MET A 271 -64.95 -3.53 -33.05
N VAL A 272 -65.74 -2.46 -32.94
CA VAL A 272 -65.30 -1.23 -32.28
C VAL A 272 -65.07 -1.48 -30.79
N SER A 273 -65.93 -2.26 -30.13
CA SER A 273 -65.74 -2.62 -28.72
C SER A 273 -64.50 -3.50 -28.48
N GLU A 274 -64.17 -4.40 -29.40
CA GLU A 274 -62.97 -5.24 -29.36
C GLU A 274 -61.69 -4.39 -29.47
N GLU A 275 -61.66 -3.43 -30.39
CA GLU A 275 -60.52 -2.52 -30.50
C GLU A 275 -60.42 -1.55 -29.32
N LEU A 276 -61.53 -1.10 -28.75
CA LEU A 276 -61.49 -0.32 -27.50
C LEU A 276 -60.85 -1.13 -26.36
N ALA A 277 -61.26 -2.39 -26.18
CA ALA A 277 -60.64 -3.28 -25.19
C ALA A 277 -59.16 -3.53 -25.46
N ARG A 278 -58.76 -3.62 -26.74
CA ARG A 278 -57.36 -3.73 -27.14
C ARG A 278 -56.56 -2.46 -26.81
N ILE A 279 -57.08 -1.28 -27.14
CA ILE A 279 -56.43 0.02 -26.84
C ILE A 279 -56.28 0.19 -25.33
N GLU A 280 -57.31 -0.16 -24.54
CA GLU A 280 -57.25 -0.11 -23.08
C GLU A 280 -56.18 -1.08 -22.53
N ALA A 281 -56.14 -2.32 -23.05
CA ALA A 281 -55.13 -3.30 -22.65
C ALA A 281 -53.69 -2.87 -23.01
N GLU A 282 -53.49 -2.29 -24.20
CA GLU A 282 -52.20 -1.72 -24.62
C GLU A 282 -51.79 -0.57 -23.69
N SER A 283 -52.71 0.36 -23.39
CA SER A 283 -52.46 1.47 -22.46
C SER A 283 -52.12 0.97 -21.04
N MET A 284 -52.83 -0.04 -20.52
CA MET A 284 -52.53 -0.65 -19.23
C MET A 284 -51.15 -1.31 -19.21
N ALA A 285 -50.78 -2.00 -20.30
CA ALA A 285 -49.47 -2.62 -20.43
C ALA A 285 -48.35 -1.58 -20.48
N GLU A 286 -48.53 -0.47 -21.22
CA GLU A 286 -47.59 0.65 -21.26
C GLU A 286 -47.41 1.30 -19.90
N ASN A 287 -48.49 1.55 -19.17
CA ASN A 287 -48.45 2.08 -17.81
C ASN A 287 -47.70 1.14 -16.84
N ALA A 288 -47.92 -0.18 -16.97
CA ALA A 288 -47.20 -1.17 -16.17
C ALA A 288 -45.69 -1.19 -16.48
N VAL A 289 -45.32 -1.11 -17.77
CA VAL A 289 -43.92 -1.00 -18.20
C VAL A 289 -43.29 0.28 -17.66
N ALA A 290 -43.97 1.43 -17.77
CA ALA A 290 -43.48 2.71 -17.26
C ALA A 290 -43.25 2.66 -15.74
N ALA A 291 -44.20 2.08 -14.98
CA ALA A 291 -44.05 1.89 -13.53
C ALA A 291 -42.87 0.97 -13.18
N HIS A 292 -42.68 -0.13 -13.92
CA HIS A 292 -41.53 -1.01 -13.72
C HIS A 292 -40.20 -0.30 -14.03
N SER A 293 -40.12 0.41 -15.16
CA SER A 293 -38.94 1.20 -15.52
C SER A 293 -38.60 2.27 -14.46
N ALA A 294 -39.60 2.93 -13.89
CA ALA A 294 -39.41 3.87 -12.80
C ALA A 294 -38.86 3.20 -11.53
N LEU A 295 -39.38 2.02 -11.18
CA LEU A 295 -38.87 1.24 -10.05
C LEU A 295 -37.42 0.79 -10.28
N VAL A 296 -37.09 0.32 -11.48
CA VAL A 296 -35.71 -0.09 -11.84
C VAL A 296 -34.75 1.08 -11.71
N ALA A 297 -35.11 2.26 -12.24
CA ALA A 297 -34.28 3.45 -12.11
C ALA A 297 -34.04 3.86 -10.64
N GLN A 298 -35.07 3.72 -9.79
CA GLN A 298 -34.95 3.98 -8.36
C GLN A 298 -34.02 2.95 -7.68
N VAL A 299 -34.18 1.66 -7.99
CA VAL A 299 -33.31 0.59 -7.46
C VAL A 299 -31.86 0.78 -7.90
N GLU A 300 -31.61 1.10 -9.17
CA GLU A 300 -30.26 1.39 -9.67
C GLU A 300 -29.63 2.58 -8.94
N LYS A 301 -30.40 3.66 -8.72
CA LYS A 301 -29.95 4.82 -7.95
C LYS A 301 -29.58 4.44 -6.52
N ASP A 302 -30.41 3.64 -5.86
CA ASP A 302 -30.18 3.21 -4.47
C ASP A 302 -28.97 2.26 -4.35
N ILE A 303 -28.80 1.35 -5.31
CA ILE A 303 -27.64 0.46 -5.42
C ILE A 303 -26.36 1.27 -5.67
N ASN A 304 -26.37 2.22 -6.60
CA ASN A 304 -25.21 3.06 -6.85
C ASN A 304 -24.87 3.90 -5.61
N GLY A 305 -25.87 4.46 -4.94
CA GLY A 305 -25.67 5.20 -3.70
C GLY A 305 -25.14 4.37 -2.53
N SER A 306 -25.48 3.07 -2.45
CA SER A 306 -24.90 2.17 -1.44
C SER A 306 -23.46 1.80 -1.76
N PHE A 307 -23.14 1.51 -3.03
CA PHE A 307 -21.77 1.24 -3.48
C PHE A 307 -20.85 2.43 -3.29
N GLU A 308 -21.29 3.66 -3.58
CA GLU A 308 -20.50 4.86 -3.35
C GLU A 308 -20.12 5.04 -1.87
N LYS A 309 -21.06 4.77 -0.96
CA LYS A 309 -20.80 4.80 0.50
C LYS A 309 -19.83 3.72 0.94
N GLU A 310 -19.97 2.51 0.42
CA GLU A 310 -19.05 1.42 0.76
C GLU A 310 -17.64 1.68 0.21
N LEU A 311 -17.55 2.21 -1.01
CA LEU A 311 -16.29 2.66 -1.60
C LEU A 311 -15.64 3.78 -0.80
N SER A 312 -16.39 4.74 -0.25
CA SER A 312 -15.80 5.78 0.60
C SER A 312 -15.25 5.20 1.89
N ILE A 313 -15.99 4.29 2.54
CA ILE A 313 -15.55 3.62 3.77
C ILE A 313 -14.28 2.79 3.51
N GLU A 314 -14.22 2.03 2.42
CA GLU A 314 -13.03 1.25 2.07
C GLU A 314 -11.84 2.15 1.74
N ARG A 315 -12.05 3.29 1.05
CA ARG A 315 -10.97 4.26 0.82
C ARG A 315 -10.41 4.83 2.13
N GLU A 316 -11.26 5.17 3.08
CA GLU A 316 -10.84 5.64 4.41
C GLU A 316 -10.04 4.57 5.17
N LYS A 317 -10.45 3.30 5.09
CA LYS A 317 -9.68 2.18 5.68
C LYS A 317 -8.32 2.02 5.03
N VAL A 318 -8.25 2.09 3.71
CA VAL A 318 -6.99 2.01 2.96
C VAL A 318 -6.06 3.15 3.36
N GLU A 319 -6.56 4.39 3.44
CA GLU A 319 -5.78 5.54 3.89
C GLU A 319 -5.26 5.37 5.33
N ALA A 320 -6.10 4.86 6.24
CA ALA A 320 -5.68 4.59 7.61
C ALA A 320 -4.58 3.52 7.69
N VAL A 321 -4.68 2.44 6.91
CA VAL A 321 -3.67 1.38 6.85
C VAL A 321 -2.38 1.89 6.21
N GLU A 322 -2.46 2.68 5.14
CA GLU A 322 -1.30 3.29 4.49
C GLU A 322 -0.55 4.23 5.46
N LYS A 323 -1.28 5.04 6.23
CA LYS A 323 -0.69 5.87 7.27
C LYS A 323 0.04 5.05 8.33
N MET A 324 -0.59 3.99 8.85
CA MET A 324 0.07 3.10 9.81
C MET A 324 1.30 2.41 9.21
N ALA A 325 1.25 2.02 7.93
CA ALA A 325 2.39 1.42 7.24
C ALA A 325 3.55 2.42 7.10
N GLU A 326 3.28 3.68 6.77
CA GLU A 326 4.34 4.70 6.69
C GLU A 326 4.91 5.03 8.08
N GLU A 327 4.09 5.10 9.13
CA GLU A 327 4.54 5.28 10.52
C GLU A 327 5.46 4.13 10.96
N THR A 328 5.08 2.88 10.69
CA THR A 328 5.92 1.71 11.03
C THR A 328 7.23 1.68 10.25
N LYS A 329 7.22 2.12 9.00
CA LYS A 329 8.43 2.25 8.18
C LYS A 329 9.37 3.33 8.73
N GLN A 330 8.84 4.47 9.14
CA GLN A 330 9.62 5.54 9.78
C GLN A 330 10.25 5.06 11.10
N GLU A 331 9.50 4.35 11.96
CA GLU A 331 10.08 3.81 13.21
C GLU A 331 11.14 2.74 12.92
N LEU A 332 10.94 1.90 11.90
CA LEU A 332 11.93 0.91 11.50
C LEU A 332 13.22 1.55 10.98
N GLU A 333 13.11 2.64 10.23
CA GLU A 333 14.25 3.44 9.80
C GLU A 333 14.98 4.10 10.98
N ARG A 334 14.22 4.62 11.96
CA ARG A 334 14.76 5.13 13.22
C ARG A 334 15.58 4.07 13.95
N LEU A 335 15.02 2.86 14.14
CA LEU A 335 15.70 1.74 14.80
C LEU A 335 16.92 1.24 14.02
N ARG A 336 16.88 1.23 12.68
CA ARG A 336 18.05 0.92 11.86
C ARG A 336 19.17 1.93 12.09
N SER A 337 18.86 3.23 12.12
CA SER A 337 19.84 4.27 12.38
C SER A 337 20.46 4.17 13.78
N GLU A 338 19.65 3.75 14.76
CA GLU A 338 20.10 3.52 16.14
C GLU A 338 21.04 2.32 16.22
N ARG A 339 20.67 1.19 15.62
CA ARG A 339 21.54 0.02 15.50
C ARG A 339 22.85 0.35 14.80
N GLU A 340 22.82 1.15 13.74
CA GLU A 340 24.04 1.54 13.03
C GLU A 340 24.97 2.40 13.91
N ARG A 341 24.40 3.33 14.69
CA ARG A 341 25.17 4.13 15.67
C ARG A 341 25.81 3.23 16.74
N ASP A 342 25.04 2.28 17.27
CA ASP A 342 25.53 1.35 18.29
C ASP A 342 26.62 0.44 17.72
N ASN A 343 26.46 -0.06 16.49
CA ASN A 343 27.47 -0.85 15.79
C ASN A 343 28.77 -0.06 15.60
N ILE A 344 28.68 1.21 15.18
CA ILE A 344 29.84 2.10 15.07
C ILE A 344 30.51 2.30 16.44
N SER A 345 29.73 2.43 17.52
CA SER A 345 30.28 2.52 18.89
C SER A 345 31.03 1.25 19.27
N LEU A 346 30.43 0.08 19.05
CA LEU A 346 31.05 -1.21 19.33
C LEU A 346 32.33 -1.43 18.53
N MET A 347 32.36 -1.06 17.24
CA MET A 347 33.56 -1.14 16.41
C MET A 347 34.69 -0.26 16.96
N ARG A 348 34.38 0.94 17.48
CA ARG A 348 35.38 1.81 18.12
C ARG A 348 35.90 1.21 19.43
N GLU A 349 35.02 0.64 20.25
CA GLU A 349 35.41 -0.05 21.48
C GLU A 349 36.29 -1.27 21.19
N GLN A 350 35.92 -2.08 20.20
CA GLN A 350 36.73 -3.21 19.74
C GLN A 350 38.11 -2.75 19.25
N ALA A 351 38.18 -1.71 18.42
CA ALA A 351 39.45 -1.15 17.96
C ALA A 351 40.30 -0.61 19.13
N ALA A 352 39.67 -0.01 20.14
CA ALA A 352 40.37 0.44 21.35
C ALA A 352 40.94 -0.75 22.14
N ILE A 353 40.14 -1.80 22.36
CA ILE A 353 40.58 -3.03 23.05
C ILE A 353 41.74 -3.70 22.28
N GLU A 354 41.64 -3.79 20.96
CA GLU A 354 42.70 -4.36 20.13
C GLU A 354 44.00 -3.54 20.24
N SER A 355 43.90 -2.20 20.25
CA SER A 355 45.06 -1.33 20.47
C SER A 355 45.70 -1.54 21.86
N GLU A 356 44.91 -1.73 22.91
CA GLU A 356 45.42 -2.05 24.25
C GLU A 356 46.08 -3.43 24.28
N MET A 357 45.48 -4.42 23.61
CA MET A 357 46.01 -5.77 23.50
C MET A 357 47.35 -5.80 22.76
N GLU A 358 47.52 -5.00 21.70
CA GLU A 358 48.80 -4.83 21.02
C GLU A 358 49.88 -4.26 21.96
N VAL A 359 49.54 -3.25 22.76
CA VAL A 359 50.45 -2.66 23.75
C VAL A 359 50.84 -3.69 24.81
N LEU A 360 49.86 -4.43 25.35
CA LEU A 360 50.12 -5.50 26.32
C LEU A 360 50.98 -6.62 25.71
N SER A 361 50.76 -6.96 24.44
CA SER A 361 51.58 -7.96 23.74
C SER A 361 53.02 -7.48 23.58
N LYS A 362 53.24 -6.22 23.18
CA LYS A 362 54.58 -5.61 23.13
C LYS A 362 55.26 -5.62 24.49
N LEU A 363 54.55 -5.24 25.55
CA LEU A 363 55.06 -5.29 26.93
C LEU A 363 55.39 -6.73 27.36
N ARG A 364 54.57 -7.71 26.98
CA ARG A 364 54.84 -9.13 27.26
C ARG A 364 56.12 -9.59 26.55
N TYR A 365 56.29 -9.26 25.28
CA TYR A 365 57.49 -9.60 24.53
C TYR A 365 58.74 -8.96 25.13
N GLU A 366 58.69 -7.69 25.51
CA GLU A 366 59.79 -7.02 26.21
C GLU A 366 60.11 -7.73 27.54
N LEU A 367 59.10 -8.07 28.35
CA LEU A 367 59.31 -8.79 29.61
C LEU A 367 59.93 -10.18 29.39
N GLU A 368 59.47 -10.90 28.35
CA GLU A 368 60.04 -12.20 27.95
C GLU A 368 61.50 -12.06 27.51
N GLU A 369 61.85 -11.01 26.77
CA GLU A 369 63.23 -10.69 26.37
C GLU A 369 64.10 -10.36 27.59
N GLN A 370 63.62 -9.52 28.49
CA GLN A 370 64.31 -9.20 29.76
C GLN A 370 64.51 -10.47 30.60
N LEU A 371 63.51 -11.34 30.69
CA LEU A 371 63.58 -12.61 31.40
C LEU A 371 64.59 -13.56 30.74
N GLN A 372 64.60 -13.65 29.42
CA GLN A 372 65.56 -14.46 28.67
C GLN A 372 67.00 -13.94 28.86
N GLY A 373 67.19 -12.63 28.85
CA GLY A 373 68.47 -11.98 29.16
C GLY A 373 68.94 -12.30 30.58
N LEU A 374 68.05 -12.21 31.58
CA LEU A 374 68.35 -12.61 32.96
C LEU A 374 68.70 -14.11 33.06
N MET A 375 67.99 -14.98 32.34
CA MET A 375 68.27 -16.41 32.30
C MET A 375 69.65 -16.70 31.68
N SER A 376 70.04 -16.01 30.60
CA SER A 376 71.39 -16.09 30.04
C SER A 376 72.46 -15.65 31.04
N ASN A 377 72.26 -14.48 31.66
CA ASN A 377 73.16 -13.95 32.69
C ASN A 377 73.29 -14.93 33.87
N LYS A 378 72.20 -15.58 34.30
CA LYS A 378 72.23 -16.61 35.35
C LYS A 378 73.09 -17.81 34.94
N VAL A 379 73.00 -18.27 33.69
CA VAL A 379 73.85 -19.36 33.16
C VAL A 379 75.31 -18.94 33.16
N GLU A 380 75.64 -17.75 32.65
CA GLU A 380 77.01 -17.22 32.66
C GLU A 380 77.58 -17.12 34.09
N VAL A 381 76.80 -16.58 35.04
CA VAL A 381 77.19 -16.52 36.45
C VAL A 381 77.41 -17.92 37.03
N SER A 382 76.59 -18.90 36.66
CA SER A 382 76.77 -20.28 37.13
C SER A 382 78.04 -20.92 36.56
N HIS A 383 78.37 -20.66 35.29
CA HIS A 383 79.62 -21.10 34.67
C HIS A 383 80.84 -20.46 35.35
N GLU A 384 80.78 -19.16 35.62
CA GLU A 384 81.87 -18.45 36.30
C GLU A 384 82.01 -18.93 37.75
N LYS A 385 80.90 -19.20 38.46
CA LYS A 385 80.91 -19.83 39.77
C LYS A 385 81.57 -21.22 39.74
N GLU A 386 81.29 -22.03 38.73
CA GLU A 386 81.93 -23.33 38.56
C GLU A 386 83.42 -23.19 38.29
N ARG A 387 83.80 -22.23 37.45
CA ARG A 387 85.20 -21.89 37.17
C ARG A 387 85.95 -21.49 38.44
N ILE A 388 85.36 -20.63 39.26
CA ILE A 388 85.92 -20.22 40.56
C ILE A 388 86.02 -21.42 41.51
N ASN A 389 85.02 -22.30 41.55
CA ASN A 389 85.07 -23.51 42.37
C ASN A 389 86.20 -24.46 41.95
N LYS A 390 86.51 -24.57 40.64
CA LYS A 390 87.67 -25.35 40.15
C LYS A 390 88.97 -24.76 40.66
N LEU A 391 89.17 -23.45 40.49
CA LEU A 391 90.35 -22.74 41.00
C LEU A 391 90.48 -22.89 42.52
N ARG A 392 89.37 -22.83 43.26
CA ARG A 392 89.36 -23.06 44.71
C ARG A 392 89.83 -24.47 45.08
N LYS A 393 89.38 -25.50 44.37
CA LYS A 393 89.81 -26.89 44.61
C LYS A 393 91.30 -27.08 44.30
N GLU A 394 91.80 -26.50 43.22
CA GLU A 394 93.22 -26.52 42.88
C GLU A 394 94.06 -25.89 43.99
N ALA A 395 93.66 -24.72 44.49
CA ALA A 395 94.33 -24.06 45.61
C ALA A 395 94.28 -24.89 46.92
N GLU A 396 93.18 -25.59 47.18
CA GLU A 396 93.04 -26.48 48.34
C GLU A 396 94.02 -27.66 48.26
N ILE A 397 94.20 -28.26 47.07
CA ILE A 397 95.15 -29.34 46.82
C ILE A 397 96.59 -28.85 47.03
N GLU A 398 96.94 -27.71 46.45
CA GLU A 398 98.27 -27.11 46.64
C GLU A 398 98.55 -26.82 48.12
N ASN A 399 97.54 -26.36 48.88
CA ASN A 399 97.68 -26.12 50.31
C ASN A 399 97.89 -27.41 51.13
N GLN A 400 97.27 -28.52 50.72
CA GLN A 400 97.52 -29.85 51.30
C GLN A 400 98.96 -30.32 51.00
N GLU A 401 99.44 -30.09 49.77
CA GLU A 401 100.82 -30.39 49.36
C GLU A 401 101.85 -29.60 50.22
N ILE A 402 101.59 -28.30 50.43
CA ILE A 402 102.40 -27.45 51.30
C ILE A 402 102.44 -28.00 52.73
N SER A 403 101.29 -28.42 53.27
CA SER A 403 101.20 -28.98 54.62
C SER A 403 101.99 -30.27 54.76
N ARG A 404 101.98 -31.13 53.73
CA ARG A 404 102.80 -32.35 53.70
C ARG A 404 104.29 -32.01 53.68
N LEU A 405 104.71 -31.07 52.84
CA LEU A 405 106.11 -30.65 52.77
C LEU A 405 106.59 -30.01 54.08
N GLN A 406 105.74 -29.26 54.78
CA GLN A 406 106.03 -28.74 56.12
C GLN A 406 106.28 -29.87 57.13
N TYR A 407 105.47 -30.94 57.08
CA TYR A 407 105.68 -32.11 57.92
C TYR A 407 107.02 -32.82 57.62
N GLU A 408 107.35 -33.02 56.35
CA GLU A 408 108.63 -33.62 55.93
C GLU A 408 109.83 -32.76 56.39
N LEU A 409 109.73 -31.43 56.29
CA LEU A 409 110.77 -30.51 56.75
C LEU A 409 110.96 -30.53 58.27
N GLU A 410 109.88 -30.66 59.04
CA GLU A 410 109.94 -30.78 60.50
C GLU A 410 110.60 -32.10 60.95
N VAL A 411 110.40 -33.20 60.20
CA VAL A 411 111.09 -34.47 60.42
C VAL A 411 112.60 -34.34 60.18
N GLU A 412 113.00 -33.74 59.07
CA GLU A 412 114.41 -33.47 58.74
C GLU A 412 115.08 -32.56 59.77
N ARG A 413 114.39 -31.51 60.23
CA ARG A 413 114.88 -30.62 61.29
C ARG A 413 115.13 -31.38 62.60
N LYS A 414 114.26 -32.33 62.96
CA LYS A 414 114.45 -33.18 64.15
C LYS A 414 115.64 -34.14 64.00
N ALA A 415 115.85 -34.71 62.81
CA ALA A 415 117.01 -35.56 62.54
C ALA A 415 118.34 -34.79 62.67
N LEU A 416 118.41 -33.56 62.14
CA LEU A 416 119.60 -32.70 62.26
C LEU A 416 119.88 -32.27 63.72
N SER A 417 118.84 -32.04 64.52
CA SER A 417 119.01 -31.74 65.95
C SER A 417 119.61 -32.90 66.73
N ILE A 418 119.25 -34.15 66.39
CA ILE A 418 119.80 -35.36 67.03
C ILE A 418 121.28 -35.53 66.63
N ALA A 419 121.61 -35.35 65.36
CA ALA A 419 122.99 -35.43 64.88
C ALA A 419 123.93 -34.40 65.55
N ARG A 420 123.43 -33.18 65.78
CA ARG A 420 124.20 -32.12 66.48
C ARG A 420 124.46 -32.45 67.95
N ALA A 421 123.47 -32.97 68.67
CA ALA A 421 123.62 -33.35 70.08
C ALA A 421 124.66 -34.46 70.27
N TRP A 422 124.72 -35.42 69.32
CA TRP A 422 125.73 -36.49 69.35
C TRP A 422 127.16 -35.94 69.17
N ALA A 423 127.37 -35.03 68.22
CA ALA A 423 128.69 -34.42 67.97
C ALA A 423 129.20 -33.57 69.15
N GLU A 424 128.29 -32.88 69.86
CA GLU A 424 128.65 -32.05 71.02
C GLU A 424 129.07 -32.88 72.25
N ASP A 425 128.51 -34.08 72.43
CA ASP A 425 128.80 -34.97 73.57
C ASP A 425 130.16 -35.69 73.41
N GLU A 426 130.52 -36.09 72.19
CA GLU A 426 131.81 -36.74 71.87
C GLU A 426 132.99 -35.78 72.07
N ALA A 427 132.83 -34.50 71.70
CA ALA A 427 133.84 -33.47 71.91
C ALA A 427 134.07 -33.12 73.38
N LYS A 428 133.15 -33.47 74.29
CA LYS A 428 133.26 -33.21 75.74
C LYS A 428 134.12 -34.29 76.41
N ARG A 429 133.93 -35.56 76.06
CA ARG A 429 134.74 -36.69 76.54
C ARG A 429 136.22 -36.57 76.15
N ALA A 430 136.51 -36.10 74.94
CA ALA A 430 137.88 -35.90 74.47
C ALA A 430 138.64 -34.79 75.26
N ARG A 431 137.94 -33.73 75.71
CA ARG A 431 138.55 -32.62 76.47
C ARG A 431 138.84 -32.99 77.93
N GLU A 432 138.04 -33.88 78.51
CA GLU A 432 138.25 -34.37 79.89
C GLU A 432 139.48 -35.29 79.98
N GLN A 433 139.74 -36.11 78.96
CA GLN A 433 140.95 -36.96 78.90
C GLN A 433 142.25 -36.16 78.71
N ALA A 434 142.21 -35.06 77.94
CA ALA A 434 143.37 -34.20 77.75
C ALA A 434 143.77 -33.46 79.04
N LYS A 435 142.79 -33.00 79.81
CA LYS A 435 143.01 -32.26 81.07
C LYS A 435 143.60 -33.14 82.18
N ALA A 436 143.19 -34.42 82.24
CA ALA A 436 143.74 -35.40 83.17
C ALA A 436 145.22 -35.74 82.92
N LEU A 437 145.69 -35.65 81.67
CA LEU A 437 147.08 -35.91 81.30
C LEU A 437 148.01 -34.71 81.59
N GLU A 438 147.49 -33.49 81.49
CA GLU A 438 148.25 -32.26 81.75
C GLU A 438 148.46 -32.03 83.25
N GLU A 439 147.47 -32.32 84.09
CA GLU A 439 147.57 -32.22 85.56
C GLU A 439 148.51 -33.28 86.17
N ALA A 440 148.64 -34.45 85.54
CA ALA A 440 149.61 -35.47 85.94
C ALA A 440 151.06 -35.02 85.68
N ARG A 441 151.30 -34.31 84.57
CA ARG A 441 152.62 -33.80 84.18
C ARG A 441 153.15 -32.72 85.13
N ASP A 442 152.31 -31.75 85.51
CA ASP A 442 152.70 -30.63 86.37
C ASP A 442 153.01 -31.05 87.83
N SER A 443 152.48 -32.19 88.28
CA SER A 443 152.73 -32.70 89.63
C SER A 443 154.09 -33.40 89.77
N TRP A 444 154.67 -33.87 88.65
CA TRP A 444 155.96 -34.59 88.64
C TRP A 444 157.15 -33.61 88.56
N GLU A 445 156.95 -32.45 87.93
CA GLU A 445 157.95 -31.38 87.84
C GLU A 445 158.26 -30.74 89.21
N ARG A 446 157.27 -30.66 90.11
CA ARG A 446 157.45 -30.09 91.46
C ARG A 446 158.15 -30.99 92.48
N ARG A 447 158.40 -32.28 92.18
CA ARG A 447 159.09 -33.21 93.10
C ARG A 447 160.56 -33.47 92.77
N GLY A 448 161.17 -32.67 91.91
CA GLY A 448 162.61 -32.78 91.63
C GLY A 448 163.02 -34.11 91.00
N ILE A 449 162.09 -34.78 90.29
CA ILE A 449 162.39 -35.95 89.47
C ILE A 449 162.65 -35.43 88.07
N LYS A 450 163.91 -35.47 87.65
CA LYS A 450 164.32 -35.25 86.26
C LYS A 450 163.85 -36.45 85.44
N VAL A 451 162.65 -36.36 84.89
CA VAL A 451 162.09 -37.34 83.95
C VAL A 451 162.80 -37.15 82.61
N MET A 452 163.87 -37.92 82.40
CA MET A 452 164.30 -38.22 81.05
C MET A 452 163.32 -39.25 80.50
N VAL A 453 162.47 -38.81 79.59
CA VAL A 453 161.86 -39.73 78.64
C VAL A 453 163.00 -40.14 77.71
N ASP A 454 163.67 -41.25 78.04
CA ASP A 454 164.58 -41.93 77.14
C ASP A 454 163.75 -42.49 75.97
N SER A 455 163.78 -41.75 74.87
CA SER A 455 164.07 -42.20 73.51
C SER A 455 164.99 -43.43 73.51
N ASP A 456 164.67 -44.61 72.95
CA ASP A 456 163.72 -44.89 71.85
C ASP A 456 163.10 -46.31 71.98
N LEU A 457 162.46 -46.61 73.11
CA LEU A 457 161.69 -47.83 73.37
C LEU A 457 160.22 -47.60 72.95
N ARG A 458 159.69 -48.25 71.90
CA ARG A 458 159.42 -49.69 71.82
C ARG A 458 159.46 -50.18 70.37
N GLU A 459 160.45 -51.02 70.05
CA GLU A 459 160.46 -51.96 68.92
C GLU A 459 159.38 -53.05 69.11
N GLN A 460 158.96 -53.72 68.01
CA GLN A 460 157.89 -54.73 67.88
C GLN A 460 156.49 -54.14 68.10
N GLU A 461 155.67 -53.91 67.06
CA GLU A 461 154.93 -54.96 66.34
C GLU A 461 155.04 -54.83 64.81
N SER A 462 156.03 -55.52 64.24
CA SER A 462 155.92 -56.04 62.89
C SER A 462 155.17 -57.38 62.95
N ALA A 463 154.28 -57.60 61.95
CA ALA A 463 153.58 -58.84 61.62
C ALA A 463 152.22 -59.09 62.31
N GLY A 464 151.22 -59.41 61.48
CA GLY A 464 149.84 -59.74 61.87
C GLY A 464 148.88 -58.69 61.31
N ASP A 465 148.53 -58.68 60.02
CA ASP A 465 147.78 -59.74 59.34
C ASP A 465 146.59 -60.27 60.16
N THR A 466 145.41 -59.96 59.62
CA THR A 466 144.12 -60.66 59.73
C THR A 466 143.14 -60.24 60.84
N TRP A 467 142.03 -59.62 60.37
CA TRP A 467 140.66 -59.48 60.93
C TRP A 467 140.21 -58.15 61.57
N LEU A 468 139.22 -57.51 60.89
CA LEU A 468 138.07 -56.69 61.39
C LEU A 468 138.36 -55.44 62.26
N ASP A 469 137.68 -54.29 62.21
CA ASP A 469 136.52 -53.71 61.53
C ASP A 469 136.57 -52.18 61.82
N SER A 470 135.88 -51.36 61.01
CA SER A 470 135.36 -50.04 61.38
C SER A 470 136.30 -48.83 61.55
N SER A 471 136.01 -47.83 60.70
CA SER A 471 135.72 -46.43 61.07
C SER A 471 136.67 -45.35 60.54
N GLU A 472 136.02 -44.43 59.81
CA GLU A 472 136.25 -42.98 59.84
C GLU A 472 137.57 -42.43 59.28
N GLN A 473 137.49 -41.99 58.02
CA GLN A 473 137.59 -40.56 57.67
C GLN A 473 137.31 -40.37 56.17
N PHE A 474 136.04 -40.20 55.76
CA PHE A 474 135.64 -39.56 54.48
C PHE A 474 134.23 -38.96 54.58
N ALA A 475 133.95 -38.27 55.68
CA ALA A 475 132.67 -37.60 55.97
C ALA A 475 132.93 -36.13 56.31
N VAL A 476 132.87 -35.24 55.33
CA VAL A 476 132.58 -33.78 55.46
C VAL A 476 132.30 -33.18 54.05
N GLU A 477 132.88 -33.72 52.97
CA GLU A 477 132.72 -33.15 51.62
C GLU A 477 131.35 -33.47 50.94
N GLU A 478 130.79 -34.65 51.19
CA GLU A 478 129.54 -35.13 50.53
C GLU A 478 128.26 -34.51 51.13
N THR A 479 128.30 -34.10 52.41
CA THR A 479 127.16 -33.46 53.11
C THR A 479 127.03 -31.98 52.76
N VAL A 480 128.13 -31.28 52.51
CA VAL A 480 128.11 -29.88 52.03
C VAL A 480 127.60 -29.81 50.59
N GLY A 481 128.02 -30.72 49.71
CA GLY A 481 127.52 -30.78 48.33
C GLY A 481 126.03 -31.08 48.20
N ARG A 482 125.46 -31.91 49.10
CA ARG A 482 124.00 -32.15 49.15
C ARG A 482 123.22 -30.95 49.68
N ALA A 483 123.74 -30.26 50.69
CA ALA A 483 123.11 -29.06 51.26
C ALA A 483 123.11 -27.89 50.26
N GLU A 484 124.19 -27.68 49.52
CA GLU A 484 124.25 -26.65 48.47
C GLU A 484 123.32 -26.95 47.28
N ASN A 485 123.19 -28.23 46.88
CA ASN A 485 122.25 -28.65 45.83
C ASN A 485 120.78 -28.51 46.27
N LEU A 486 120.45 -28.81 47.54
CA LEU A 486 119.13 -28.55 48.10
C LEU A 486 118.83 -27.06 48.23
N LEU A 487 119.81 -26.23 48.63
CA LEU A 487 119.66 -24.78 48.71
C LEU A 487 119.45 -24.17 47.32
N ALA A 488 120.14 -24.68 46.30
CA ALA A 488 119.93 -24.28 44.90
C ALA A 488 118.52 -24.66 44.42
N LYS A 489 118.04 -25.88 44.70
CA LYS A 489 116.66 -26.31 44.38
C LYS A 489 115.60 -25.52 45.14
N LEU A 490 115.82 -25.16 46.40
CA LEU A 490 114.91 -24.32 47.19
C LEU A 490 114.89 -22.87 46.68
N LYS A 491 116.03 -22.31 46.26
CA LYS A 491 116.07 -20.99 45.62
C LYS A 491 115.41 -20.99 44.24
N GLU A 492 115.54 -22.06 43.47
CA GLU A 492 114.84 -22.24 42.18
C GLU A 492 113.32 -22.36 42.43
N MET A 493 112.86 -23.22 43.35
CA MET A 493 111.45 -23.33 43.72
C MET A 493 110.89 -22.03 44.33
N ALA A 494 111.65 -21.30 45.15
CA ALA A 494 111.19 -20.03 45.70
C ALA A 494 111.01 -18.96 44.60
N ARG A 495 111.88 -18.94 43.58
CA ARG A 495 111.68 -18.10 42.38
C ARG A 495 110.48 -18.57 41.56
N GLU A 496 110.30 -19.87 41.38
CA GLU A 496 109.25 -20.44 40.54
C GLU A 496 107.85 -20.35 41.19
N VAL A 497 107.73 -20.60 42.50
CA VAL A 497 106.50 -20.42 43.28
C VAL A 497 106.19 -18.93 43.46
N GLY A 498 107.20 -18.11 43.75
CA GLY A 498 107.04 -16.65 43.88
C GLY A 498 106.65 -15.96 42.57
N GLY A 499 107.12 -16.47 41.43
CA GLY A 499 106.69 -16.03 40.09
C GLY A 499 105.26 -16.46 39.79
N ARG A 500 104.93 -17.75 39.95
CA ARG A 500 103.60 -18.29 39.68
C ARG A 500 102.50 -17.70 40.57
N CYS A 501 102.75 -17.53 41.87
CA CYS A 501 101.80 -16.88 42.77
C CYS A 501 101.54 -15.43 42.37
N ARG A 502 102.58 -14.69 41.97
CA ARG A 502 102.43 -13.30 41.50
C ARG A 502 101.59 -13.22 40.23
N ASP A 503 101.84 -14.10 39.26
CA ASP A 503 101.09 -14.13 38.00
C ASP A 503 99.62 -14.55 38.19
N ILE A 504 99.35 -15.47 39.12
CA ILE A 504 97.98 -15.88 39.48
C ILE A 504 97.25 -14.75 40.19
N ILE A 505 97.89 -14.07 41.14
CA ILE A 505 97.31 -12.93 41.85
C ILE A 505 97.04 -11.77 40.88
N GLU A 506 97.97 -11.46 39.98
CA GLU A 506 97.79 -10.43 38.95
C GLU A 506 96.60 -10.77 38.02
N LYS A 507 96.46 -12.03 37.60
CA LYS A 507 95.31 -12.50 36.80
C LYS A 507 93.99 -12.41 37.56
N ILE A 508 93.98 -12.72 38.85
CA ILE A 508 92.80 -12.60 39.71
C ILE A 508 92.40 -11.12 39.86
N ILE A 509 93.37 -10.23 40.14
CA ILE A 509 93.13 -8.78 40.25
C ILE A 509 92.55 -8.23 38.95
N GLN A 510 93.11 -8.61 37.78
CA GLN A 510 92.58 -8.19 36.48
C GLN A 510 91.16 -8.70 36.24
N LYS A 511 90.82 -9.93 36.66
CA LYS A 511 89.47 -10.48 36.54
C LYS A 511 88.46 -9.78 37.45
N ILE A 512 88.85 -9.49 38.70
CA ILE A 512 88.03 -8.74 39.64
C ILE A 512 87.81 -7.31 39.13
N ALA A 513 88.84 -6.66 38.60
CA ALA A 513 88.72 -5.33 38.00
C ALA A 513 87.76 -5.31 36.79
N LEU A 514 87.78 -6.36 35.95
CA LEU A 514 86.85 -6.50 34.83
C LEU A 514 85.40 -6.68 35.31
N VAL A 515 85.17 -7.51 36.33
CA VAL A 515 83.83 -7.72 36.93
C VAL A 515 83.30 -6.44 37.57
N VAL A 516 84.15 -5.68 38.28
CA VAL A 516 83.77 -4.38 38.88
C VAL A 516 83.44 -3.34 37.80
N SER A 517 84.16 -3.35 36.67
CA SER A 517 83.90 -2.45 35.55
C SER A 517 82.56 -2.78 34.87
N ASN A 518 82.26 -4.06 34.65
CA ASN A 518 80.98 -4.51 34.10
C ASN A 518 79.80 -4.18 35.03
N LEU A 519 79.97 -4.35 36.36
CA LEU A 519 78.94 -3.97 37.33
C LEU A 519 78.70 -2.45 37.37
N ARG A 520 79.75 -1.63 37.27
CA ARG A 520 79.60 -0.17 37.18
C ARG A 520 78.85 0.26 35.91
N GLN A 521 79.16 -0.36 34.77
CA GLN A 521 78.47 -0.08 33.51
C GLN A 521 76.99 -0.50 33.57
N TRP A 522 76.69 -1.63 34.21
CA TRP A 522 75.33 -2.09 34.41
C TRP A 522 74.50 -1.14 35.30
N ILE A 523 75.11 -0.61 36.37
CA ILE A 523 74.47 0.39 37.25
C ILE A 523 74.21 1.71 36.50
N SER A 524 75.13 2.16 35.64
CA SER A 524 74.92 3.36 34.83
C SER A 524 73.80 3.19 33.80
N ASN A 525 73.73 2.04 33.10
CA ASN A 525 72.70 1.77 32.10
C ASN A 525 71.30 1.61 32.71
N ALA A 526 71.19 1.05 33.91
CA ALA A 526 69.91 0.95 34.64
C ALA A 526 69.42 2.32 35.16
N GLY A 527 70.34 3.25 35.44
CA GLY A 527 70.04 4.63 35.84
C GLY A 527 69.39 5.45 34.72
N GLU A 528 69.97 5.40 33.51
CA GLU A 528 69.44 6.13 32.34
C GLU A 528 68.05 5.64 31.90
N GLN A 529 67.83 4.32 31.84
CA GLN A 529 66.50 3.76 31.48
C GLN A 529 65.41 4.10 32.51
N GLY A 530 65.77 4.23 33.79
CA GLY A 530 64.85 4.63 34.86
C GLY A 530 64.48 6.11 34.84
N GLU A 531 65.42 6.99 34.48
CA GLU A 531 65.16 8.44 34.37
C GLU A 531 64.37 8.79 33.11
N ASP A 532 64.61 8.12 31.98
CA ASP A 532 63.86 8.36 30.74
C ASP A 532 62.40 7.91 30.84
N LEU A 533 62.13 6.76 31.44
CA LEU A 533 60.74 6.30 31.70
C LEU A 533 60.00 7.23 32.68
N LYS A 534 60.70 7.77 33.68
CA LYS A 534 60.13 8.73 34.63
C LYS A 534 59.81 10.07 33.95
N ASN A 535 60.70 10.59 33.11
CA ASN A 535 60.49 11.85 32.38
C ASN A 535 59.42 11.73 31.29
N VAL A 536 59.31 10.57 30.61
CA VAL A 536 58.24 10.28 29.66
C VAL A 536 56.88 10.12 30.36
N ALA A 537 56.82 9.48 31.53
CA ALA A 537 55.58 9.39 32.31
C ALA A 537 55.11 10.75 32.85
N ILE A 538 56.02 11.60 33.35
CA ILE A 538 55.70 12.93 33.88
C ILE A 538 55.25 13.89 32.77
N SER A 539 55.84 13.82 31.57
CA SER A 539 55.42 14.64 30.42
C SER A 539 54.07 14.21 29.84
N ARG A 540 53.73 12.92 29.88
CA ARG A 540 52.42 12.41 29.43
C ARG A 540 51.30 12.73 30.42
N ALA A 541 51.56 12.65 31.72
CA ALA A 541 50.60 12.99 32.77
C ALA A 541 50.31 14.50 32.81
N SER A 542 51.33 15.34 32.63
CA SER A 542 51.14 16.80 32.61
C SER A 542 50.38 17.29 31.37
N ARG A 543 50.62 16.69 30.19
CA ARG A 543 49.89 16.99 28.95
C ARG A 543 48.42 16.56 29.01
N SER A 544 48.15 15.38 29.56
CA SER A 544 46.79 14.87 29.78
C SER A 544 46.01 15.73 30.78
N ALA A 545 46.64 16.17 31.87
CA ALA A 545 46.01 17.06 32.84
C ALA A 545 45.63 18.42 32.24
N THR A 546 46.46 18.99 31.37
CA THR A 546 46.17 20.27 30.70
C THR A 546 45.06 20.15 29.65
N GLU A 547 44.98 19.05 28.90
CA GLU A 547 43.93 18.80 27.90
C GLU A 547 42.57 18.55 28.57
N VAL A 548 42.54 17.84 29.69
CA VAL A 548 41.32 17.64 30.50
C VAL A 548 40.84 18.96 31.12
N GLN A 549 41.76 19.84 31.55
CA GLN A 549 41.39 21.13 32.12
C GLN A 549 40.82 22.11 31.08
N GLN A 550 41.32 22.07 29.83
CA GLN A 550 40.72 22.81 28.71
C GLN A 550 39.36 22.26 28.31
N SER A 551 39.21 20.93 28.20
CA SER A 551 37.94 20.27 27.90
C SER A 551 36.86 20.58 28.95
N ILE A 552 37.21 20.57 30.24
CA ILE A 552 36.28 20.93 31.34
C ILE A 552 35.88 22.41 31.27
N ALA A 553 36.78 23.31 30.86
CA ALA A 553 36.46 24.74 30.69
C ALA A 553 35.49 24.98 29.51
N GLU A 554 35.66 24.26 28.40
CA GLU A 554 34.76 24.29 27.24
C GLU A 554 33.38 23.69 27.57
N LEU A 555 33.34 22.57 28.30
CA LEU A 555 32.10 21.95 28.78
C LEU A 555 31.34 22.87 29.75
N ARG A 556 32.05 23.58 30.62
CA ARG A 556 31.44 24.55 31.55
C ARG A 556 30.85 25.77 30.84
N LEU A 557 31.46 26.19 29.72
CA LEU A 557 30.88 27.21 28.84
C LEU A 557 29.66 26.68 28.08
N ALA A 558 29.72 25.46 27.55
CA ALA A 558 28.61 24.83 26.82
C ALA A 558 27.37 24.61 27.72
N VAL A 559 27.56 24.14 28.95
CA VAL A 559 26.48 23.96 29.94
C VAL A 559 25.88 25.30 30.37
N LYS A 560 26.70 26.36 30.51
CA LYS A 560 26.22 27.71 30.85
C LYS A 560 25.40 28.34 29.71
N VAL A 561 25.74 28.04 28.45
CA VAL A 561 24.97 28.47 27.27
C VAL A 561 23.67 27.66 27.13
N GLY A 562 23.72 26.35 27.37
CA GLY A 562 22.53 25.48 27.36
C GLY A 562 21.52 25.84 28.46
N ALA A 563 21.97 26.10 29.68
CA ALA A 563 21.09 26.51 30.79
C ALA A 563 20.40 27.86 30.54
N LYS A 564 21.06 28.79 29.83
CA LYS A 564 20.44 30.06 29.42
C LYS A 564 19.38 29.87 28.33
N ARG A 565 19.57 28.92 27.42
CA ARG A 565 18.60 28.61 26.34
C ARG A 565 17.34 27.95 26.91
N VAL A 566 17.50 26.97 27.80
CA VAL A 566 16.38 26.26 28.44
C VAL A 566 15.53 27.17 29.35
N VAL A 567 16.15 28.12 30.06
CA VAL A 567 15.41 29.12 30.84
C VAL A 567 14.65 30.12 29.94
N GLY A 568 15.15 30.39 28.73
CA GLY A 568 14.44 31.18 27.72
C GLY A 568 13.21 30.44 27.17
N ASP A 569 13.38 29.18 26.81
CA ASP A 569 12.31 28.35 26.22
C ASP A 569 11.18 28.05 27.23
N CYS A 570 11.51 27.88 28.52
CA CYS A 570 10.49 27.75 29.58
C CYS A 570 9.72 29.05 29.83
N ARG A 571 10.35 30.22 29.69
CA ARG A 571 9.68 31.53 29.83
C ARG A 571 8.70 31.76 28.68
N GLU A 572 9.09 31.45 27.46
CA GLU A 572 8.24 31.60 26.27
C GLU A 572 7.04 30.62 26.30
N GLY A 573 7.24 29.41 26.83
CA GLY A 573 6.17 28.44 27.04
C GLY A 573 5.11 28.90 28.06
N VAL A 574 5.53 29.53 29.16
CA VAL A 574 4.62 30.05 30.20
C VAL A 574 3.83 31.27 29.70
N GLU A 575 4.43 32.12 28.86
CA GLU A 575 3.73 33.26 28.23
C GLU A 575 2.65 32.80 27.24
N LYS A 576 2.91 31.74 26.45
CA LYS A 576 1.91 31.14 25.55
C LYS A 576 0.74 30.46 26.26
N ILE A 577 0.97 29.86 27.43
CA ILE A 577 -0.10 29.26 28.25
C ILE A 577 -0.95 30.37 28.91
N THR A 578 -0.34 31.48 29.33
CA THR A 578 -1.05 32.61 29.96
C THR A 578 -1.97 33.35 28.98
N GLN A 579 -1.65 33.38 27.68
CA GLN A 579 -2.51 33.96 26.64
C GLN A 579 -3.76 33.10 26.33
N LYS A 580 -3.71 31.78 26.52
CA LYS A 580 -4.83 30.88 26.20
C LYS A 580 -5.95 30.82 27.26
N PHE A 581 -5.76 31.47 28.41
CA PHE A 581 -6.76 31.52 29.50
C PHE A 581 -7.39 32.92 29.65
N ARG A 582 -7.29 33.81 28.65
CA ARG A 582 -7.83 35.18 28.71
C ARG A 582 -8.81 35.56 27.60
N THR A 583 -9.42 34.57 26.97
CA THR A 583 -10.59 34.64 26.06
C THR A 583 -11.39 33.39 26.28
#